data_AF-A0A5B0BTH0-F1
#
_entry.id   AF-A0A5B0BTH0-F1
#
_cell.length_a   1.000
_cell.length_b   1.000
_cell.length_c   1.000
_cell.angle_alpha   90.00
_cell.angle_beta   90.00
_cell.angle_gamma   90.00
#
_symmetry.space_group_name_H-M   'P 1'
#
loop_
_entity.id
_entity.type
_entity.pdbx_description
1 polymer ?
#
loop_
_entity_poly.entity_id
_entity_poly.type
_entity_poly.pdbx_seq_one_letter_code
_entity_poly.pdbx_strand_id
1 'polypeptide(L)'
;MRAIPLLALLLSGWSAVPAHAEEAQDWLTRLGRAEQQQSFQGTFIYERNGSFSTHDIWHRVQNGQVRERLLQLDGSAQEVVRVDGRTQCVSGTLVAGLGDSSGSPARALDPPKLKAFYDLAVIGKSRVAGRNAVIVTLTPRDPYRYGFELHLDRETALPLKSLLLNDKGQLLERFQFTQLNTSDVPGERQLQPSNDCKPVVLASNNTPQDGGAQAWHLDWLPPGFQLSRSSVRKDAQTHVVVNSLMYEDGLARFSVFLEPLDDATVNETRVQLGPTVAVSRRLDTPEGQMMATVVGEIPIGTAERIALSVRSGATPSKQ
;
A
#
# COMPACT_ATOMS: atom_id res chain seq x y z
N MET A 1 2.36 -20.59 -69.90
CA MET A 1 2.70 -20.67 -68.46
C MET A 1 3.24 -19.32 -68.02
N ARG A 2 2.44 -18.50 -67.33
CA ARG A 2 2.91 -17.26 -66.68
C ARG A 2 2.28 -17.22 -65.29
N ALA A 3 3.14 -17.37 -64.29
CA ALA A 3 2.77 -17.39 -62.88
C ALA A 3 2.50 -15.95 -62.39
N ILE A 4 1.42 -15.78 -61.64
CA ILE A 4 1.10 -14.57 -60.87
C ILE A 4 1.48 -14.87 -59.43
N PRO A 5 2.39 -14.12 -58.77
CA PRO A 5 2.69 -14.37 -57.37
C PRO A 5 1.63 -13.67 -56.50
N LEU A 6 0.85 -14.48 -55.77
CA LEU A 6 0.16 -14.07 -54.56
C LEU A 6 1.22 -13.88 -53.46
N LEU A 7 1.60 -12.63 -53.18
CA LEU A 7 2.28 -12.28 -51.94
C LEU A 7 1.87 -10.87 -51.51
N ALA A 8 0.68 -10.77 -50.93
CA ALA A 8 0.24 -9.60 -50.19
C ALA A 8 -0.57 -10.10 -48.98
N LEU A 9 -0.41 -9.41 -47.84
CA LEU A 9 -1.05 -9.61 -46.54
C LEU A 9 -0.39 -10.59 -45.56
N LEU A 10 0.77 -10.24 -45.01
CA LEU A 10 1.13 -10.61 -43.64
C LEU A 10 2.19 -9.62 -43.12
N LEU A 11 1.83 -8.37 -42.78
CA LEU A 11 2.67 -7.42 -42.02
C LEU A 11 1.85 -6.19 -41.59
N SER A 12 0.77 -6.41 -40.84
CA SER A 12 0.05 -5.33 -40.16
C SER A 12 -0.55 -5.85 -38.87
N GLY A 13 0.31 -6.11 -37.88
CA GLY A 13 -0.15 -6.66 -36.61
C GLY A 13 0.93 -6.68 -35.55
N TRP A 14 1.52 -5.53 -35.21
CA TRP A 14 2.31 -5.45 -33.97
C TRP A 14 2.46 -4.08 -33.31
N SER A 15 1.45 -3.20 -33.44
CA SER A 15 1.53 -1.86 -32.83
C SER A 15 0.35 -1.50 -31.91
N ALA A 16 -0.36 -2.48 -31.35
CA ALA A 16 -1.49 -2.22 -30.44
C ALA A 16 -1.10 -2.03 -28.96
N VAL A 17 0.15 -2.31 -28.58
CA VAL A 17 0.58 -2.26 -27.16
C VAL A 17 0.70 -0.84 -26.57
N PRO A 18 1.16 0.22 -27.27
CA PRO A 18 1.39 1.52 -26.62
C PRO A 18 0.09 2.24 -26.22
N ALA A 19 -0.99 2.08 -26.98
CA ALA A 19 -2.26 2.79 -26.74
C ALA A 19 -2.94 2.38 -25.42
N HIS A 20 -2.94 1.08 -25.09
CA HIS A 20 -3.55 0.59 -23.85
C HIS A 20 -2.81 1.06 -22.59
N ALA A 21 -1.50 1.22 -22.68
CA ALA A 21 -0.67 1.67 -21.55
C ALA A 21 -0.79 3.19 -21.30
N GLU A 22 -0.98 3.98 -22.35
CA GLU A 22 -1.25 5.43 -22.23
C GLU A 22 -2.62 5.68 -21.60
N GLU A 23 -3.66 5.00 -22.10
CA GLU A 23 -5.01 5.09 -21.53
C GLU A 23 -5.05 4.66 -20.05
N ALA A 24 -4.34 3.59 -19.68
CA ALA A 24 -4.25 3.15 -18.29
C ALA A 24 -3.58 4.19 -17.38
N GLN A 25 -2.52 4.86 -17.85
CA GLN A 25 -1.85 5.93 -17.10
C GLN A 25 -2.77 7.13 -16.89
N ASP A 26 -3.60 7.48 -17.88
CA ASP A 26 -4.58 8.55 -17.75
C ASP A 26 -5.63 8.22 -16.69
N TRP A 27 -6.11 6.97 -16.67
CA TRP A 27 -7.03 6.49 -15.64
C TRP A 27 -6.42 6.53 -14.24
N LEU A 28 -5.16 6.10 -14.06
CA LEU A 28 -4.47 6.18 -12.78
C LEU A 28 -4.19 7.63 -12.35
N THR A 29 -3.90 8.51 -13.31
CA THR A 29 -3.75 9.95 -13.04
C THR A 29 -5.08 10.55 -12.58
N ARG A 30 -6.20 10.17 -13.21
CA ARG A 30 -7.54 10.61 -12.81
C ARG A 30 -7.91 10.06 -11.43
N LEU A 31 -7.61 8.80 -11.14
CA LEU A 31 -7.78 8.20 -9.81
C LEU A 31 -7.06 9.03 -8.73
N GLY A 32 -5.78 9.36 -8.92
CA GLY A 32 -5.02 10.16 -7.96
C GLY A 32 -5.59 11.56 -7.72
N ARG A 33 -6.29 12.14 -8.72
CA ARG A 33 -7.01 13.42 -8.56
C ARG A 33 -8.37 13.24 -7.90
N ALA A 34 -9.06 12.12 -8.14
CA ALA A 34 -10.41 11.87 -7.64
C ALA A 34 -10.47 11.95 -6.11
N GLU A 35 -9.51 11.35 -5.41
CA GLU A 35 -9.42 11.38 -3.94
C GLU A 35 -9.20 12.80 -3.36
N GLN A 36 -8.77 13.76 -4.17
CA GLN A 36 -8.53 15.14 -3.74
C GLN A 36 -9.62 16.11 -4.23
N GLN A 37 -10.55 15.63 -5.05
CA GLN A 37 -11.53 16.48 -5.75
C GLN A 37 -12.98 16.05 -5.56
N GLN A 38 -13.24 14.78 -5.22
CA GLN A 38 -14.58 14.23 -5.13
C GLN A 38 -15.02 14.12 -3.68
N SER A 39 -16.16 14.70 -3.35
CA SER A 39 -16.86 14.38 -2.09
C SER A 39 -17.82 13.22 -2.34
N PHE A 40 -17.83 12.25 -1.43
CA PHE A 40 -18.67 11.07 -1.55
C PHE A 40 -18.94 10.41 -0.19
N GLN A 41 -19.95 9.56 -0.17
CA GLN A 41 -20.21 8.64 0.94
C GLN A 41 -20.62 7.28 0.40
N GLY A 42 -20.35 6.24 1.15
CA GLY A 42 -20.72 4.89 0.73
C GLY A 42 -20.36 3.83 1.73
N THR A 43 -20.72 2.60 1.37
CA THR A 43 -20.44 1.39 2.13
C THR A 43 -19.60 0.47 1.25
N PHE A 44 -18.55 -0.10 1.82
CA PHE A 44 -17.69 -1.07 1.14
C PHE A 44 -17.44 -2.28 2.01
N ILE A 45 -17.04 -3.37 1.37
CA ILE A 45 -16.52 -4.56 2.02
C ILE A 45 -15.01 -4.61 1.85
N TYR A 46 -14.34 -5.12 2.88
CA TYR A 46 -12.96 -5.54 2.84
C TYR A 46 -12.89 -7.03 3.17
N GLU A 47 -12.26 -7.79 2.31
CA GLU A 47 -12.19 -9.25 2.41
C GLU A 47 -10.76 -9.72 2.15
N ARG A 48 -10.27 -10.60 3.02
CA ARG A 48 -9.02 -11.35 2.84
C ARG A 48 -9.18 -12.72 3.50
N ASN A 49 -8.20 -13.60 3.34
CA ASN A 49 -8.28 -14.91 3.98
C ASN A 49 -8.51 -14.80 5.51
N GLY A 50 -9.56 -15.44 5.99
CA GLY A 50 -9.96 -15.45 7.40
C GLY A 50 -10.58 -14.15 7.94
N SER A 51 -10.89 -13.17 7.10
CA SER A 51 -11.48 -11.90 7.55
C SER A 51 -12.39 -11.29 6.48
N PHE A 52 -13.59 -10.93 6.89
CA PHE A 52 -14.56 -10.18 6.11
C PHE A 52 -15.12 -9.07 7.00
N SER A 53 -15.11 -7.84 6.51
CA SER A 53 -15.63 -6.70 7.23
C SER A 53 -16.35 -5.71 6.33
N THR A 54 -17.39 -5.07 6.87
CA THR A 54 -18.20 -4.05 6.18
C THR A 54 -17.95 -2.69 6.80
N HIS A 55 -17.73 -1.66 5.99
CA HIS A 55 -17.31 -0.35 6.44
C HIS A 55 -18.10 0.76 5.74
N ASP A 56 -18.42 1.81 6.48
CA ASP A 56 -18.88 3.08 5.93
C ASP A 56 -17.71 4.06 5.79
N ILE A 57 -17.78 4.87 4.73
CA ILE A 57 -16.88 6.00 4.47
C ILE A 57 -17.68 7.27 4.20
N TRP A 58 -17.24 8.36 4.83
CA TRP A 58 -17.64 9.73 4.49
C TRP A 58 -16.39 10.51 4.13
N HIS A 59 -16.32 10.97 2.89
CA HIS A 59 -15.19 11.71 2.36
C HIS A 59 -15.67 13.06 1.83
N ARG A 60 -15.10 14.15 2.36
CA ARG A 60 -15.47 15.51 1.98
C ARG A 60 -14.25 16.33 1.61
N VAL A 61 -14.32 16.91 0.41
CA VAL A 61 -13.36 17.91 -0.08
C VAL A 61 -14.01 19.28 0.04
N GLN A 62 -13.42 20.16 0.85
CA GLN A 62 -13.93 21.52 1.05
C GLN A 62 -12.77 22.50 1.25
N ASN A 63 -12.74 23.60 0.49
CA ASN A 63 -11.70 24.63 0.56
C ASN A 63 -10.27 24.08 0.41
N GLY A 64 -10.09 23.04 -0.42
CA GLY A 64 -8.79 22.38 -0.63
C GLY A 64 -8.36 21.45 0.51
N GLN A 65 -9.18 21.28 1.54
CA GLN A 65 -8.97 20.32 2.61
C GLN A 65 -9.81 19.06 2.39
N VAL A 66 -9.20 17.90 2.65
CA VAL A 66 -9.86 16.59 2.63
C VAL A 66 -10.13 16.15 4.05
N ARG A 67 -11.39 15.85 4.36
CA ARG A 67 -11.81 15.23 5.63
C ARG A 67 -12.45 13.87 5.34
N GLU A 68 -11.99 12.86 6.06
CA GLU A 68 -12.45 11.49 5.89
C GLU A 68 -12.78 10.88 7.24
N ARG A 69 -13.88 10.13 7.29
CA ARG A 69 -14.27 9.27 8.40
C ARG A 69 -14.55 7.87 7.87
N LEU A 70 -13.94 6.89 8.50
CA LEU A 70 -14.16 5.47 8.24
C LEU A 70 -14.72 4.82 9.51
N LEU A 71 -15.74 3.98 9.34
CA LEU A 71 -16.39 3.26 10.44
C LEU A 71 -16.64 1.80 10.05
N GLN A 72 -16.12 0.87 10.83
CA GLN A 72 -16.46 -0.53 10.71
C GLN A 72 -17.87 -0.78 11.28
N LEU A 73 -18.70 -1.48 10.50
CA LEU A 73 -20.13 -1.71 10.78
C LEU A 73 -20.41 -3.07 11.44
N ASP A 74 -19.45 -3.99 11.41
CA ASP A 74 -19.56 -5.32 11.98
C ASP A 74 -18.54 -5.56 13.11
N GLY A 75 -18.98 -6.28 14.14
CA GLY A 75 -18.15 -6.56 15.32
C GLY A 75 -17.93 -5.32 16.19
N SER A 76 -16.73 -5.16 16.74
CA SER A 76 -16.39 -3.99 17.55
C SER A 76 -16.14 -2.78 16.64
N ALA A 77 -16.88 -1.70 16.87
CA ALA A 77 -16.79 -0.48 16.07
C ALA A 77 -15.36 0.09 16.08
N GLN A 78 -14.65 -0.10 14.97
CA GLN A 78 -13.37 0.53 14.69
C GLN A 78 -13.62 1.78 13.85
N GLU A 79 -13.10 2.92 14.30
CA GLU A 79 -13.31 4.22 13.69
C GLU A 79 -11.96 4.90 13.47
N VAL A 80 -11.82 5.55 12.31
CA VAL A 80 -10.67 6.39 12.00
C VAL A 80 -11.17 7.69 11.38
N VAL A 81 -10.68 8.83 11.88
CA VAL A 81 -10.90 10.13 11.24
C VAL A 81 -9.57 10.69 10.76
N ARG A 82 -9.56 11.17 9.51
CA ARG A 82 -8.38 11.77 8.87
C ARG A 82 -8.70 13.18 8.35
N VAL A 83 -7.68 14.02 8.38
CA VAL A 83 -7.69 15.36 7.76
C VAL A 83 -6.40 15.49 6.95
N ASP A 84 -6.53 15.74 5.64
CA ASP A 84 -5.42 15.84 4.69
C ASP A 84 -4.46 14.64 4.78
N GLY A 85 -5.03 13.43 4.86
CA GLY A 85 -4.29 12.17 5.00
C GLY A 85 -3.71 11.92 6.40
N ARG A 86 -3.82 12.86 7.34
CA ARG A 86 -3.33 12.71 8.72
C ARG A 86 -4.42 12.20 9.65
N THR A 87 -4.16 11.06 10.29
CA THR A 87 -5.03 10.50 11.33
C THR A 87 -5.17 11.45 12.50
N GLN A 88 -6.40 11.88 12.78
CA GLN A 88 -6.75 12.74 13.92
C GLN A 88 -7.13 11.92 15.15
N CYS A 89 -7.93 10.87 14.94
CA CYS A 89 -8.34 9.97 16.01
C CYS A 89 -8.54 8.56 15.48
N VAL A 90 -8.53 7.60 16.40
CA VAL A 90 -8.74 6.19 16.15
C VAL A 90 -9.47 5.55 17.33
N SER A 91 -10.31 4.55 17.10
CA SER A 91 -10.87 3.70 18.16
C SER A 91 -10.28 2.28 18.15
N GLY A 92 -10.45 1.55 19.25
CA GLY A 92 -10.13 0.13 19.37
C GLY A 92 -8.64 -0.23 19.25
N THR A 93 -8.35 -1.42 18.73
CA THR A 93 -6.99 -1.99 18.67
C THR A 93 -6.11 -1.32 17.61
N LEU A 94 -6.70 -0.53 16.72
CA LEU A 94 -5.98 0.25 15.70
C LEU A 94 -4.99 1.25 16.33
N VAL A 95 -5.19 1.65 17.59
CA VAL A 95 -4.25 2.50 18.36
C VAL A 95 -2.85 1.87 18.45
N ALA A 96 -2.75 0.54 18.58
CA ALA A 96 -1.48 -0.16 18.84
C ALA A 96 -0.55 -0.23 17.61
N GLY A 97 -1.08 -0.06 16.38
CA GLY A 97 -0.31 -0.10 15.13
C GLY A 97 0.13 1.26 14.60
N LEU A 98 -0.35 2.37 15.18
CA LEU A 98 -0.05 3.74 14.73
C LEU A 98 1.32 4.26 15.18
N GLY A 99 2.12 3.43 15.87
CA GLY A 99 3.40 3.79 16.47
C GLY A 99 4.43 4.40 15.52
N ASP A 100 4.23 4.30 14.19
CA ASP A 100 5.01 5.05 13.19
C ASP A 100 4.33 5.23 11.82
N SER A 101 3.07 4.80 11.64
CA SER A 101 2.29 5.10 10.42
C SER A 101 1.63 6.48 10.49
N SER A 102 1.96 7.27 11.52
CA SER A 102 1.40 8.59 11.78
C SER A 102 2.01 9.63 10.84
N GLY A 103 1.23 10.01 9.83
CA GLY A 103 1.27 11.38 9.31
C GLY A 103 1.85 11.61 7.91
N SER A 104 2.30 10.57 7.19
CA SER A 104 2.57 10.75 5.76
C SER A 104 1.25 10.59 5.00
N PRO A 105 0.74 11.64 4.32
CA PRO A 105 -0.38 11.45 3.41
C PRO A 105 -0.02 10.34 2.43
N ALA A 106 -0.99 9.50 2.04
CA ALA A 106 -0.78 8.53 0.97
C ALA A 106 -0.15 9.29 -0.22
N ARG A 107 1.10 8.95 -0.56
CA ARG A 107 1.81 9.62 -1.63
C ARG A 107 0.97 9.43 -2.90
N ALA A 108 0.67 10.53 -3.57
CA ALA A 108 -0.11 10.50 -4.81
C ALA A 108 0.51 9.50 -5.79
N LEU A 109 -0.34 8.69 -6.43
CA LEU A 109 0.09 7.75 -7.46
C LEU A 109 0.85 8.49 -8.56
N ASP A 110 1.97 7.91 -8.99
CA ASP A 110 2.84 8.43 -10.06
C ASP A 110 2.88 7.40 -11.19
N PRO A 111 1.89 7.42 -12.12
CA PRO A 111 1.77 6.41 -13.16
C PRO A 111 3.03 6.27 -14.05
N PRO A 112 3.74 7.37 -14.42
CA PRO A 112 5.02 7.27 -15.11
C PRO A 112 6.06 6.42 -14.36
N LYS A 113 6.19 6.59 -13.03
CA LYS A 113 7.10 5.74 -12.23
C LYS A 113 6.62 4.30 -12.15
N LEU A 114 5.31 4.09 -11.96
CA LEU A 114 4.74 2.74 -11.87
C LEU A 114 4.96 1.92 -13.16
N LYS A 115 4.90 2.56 -14.33
CA LYS A 115 5.13 1.90 -15.62
C LYS A 115 6.49 1.19 -15.72
N ALA A 116 7.50 1.67 -14.99
CA ALA A 116 8.82 1.05 -14.96
C ALA A 116 8.83 -0.34 -14.31
N PHE A 117 7.88 -0.63 -13.42
CA PHE A 117 7.82 -1.88 -12.64
C PHE A 117 6.53 -2.67 -12.84
N TYR A 118 5.52 -2.06 -13.46
CA TYR A 118 4.23 -2.66 -13.77
C TYR A 118 3.88 -2.48 -15.25
N ASP A 119 3.28 -3.52 -15.85
CA ASP A 119 2.51 -3.43 -17.08
C ASP A 119 1.11 -2.91 -16.76
N LEU A 120 0.84 -1.69 -17.25
CA LEU A 120 -0.42 -0.99 -17.07
C LEU A 120 -1.31 -1.24 -18.29
N ALA A 121 -2.55 -1.67 -18.07
CA ALA A 121 -3.49 -1.90 -19.17
C ALA A 121 -4.93 -1.62 -18.78
N VAL A 122 -5.70 -1.07 -19.71
CA VAL A 122 -7.16 -1.10 -19.67
C VAL A 122 -7.62 -2.40 -20.32
N ILE A 123 -8.25 -3.28 -19.54
CA ILE A 123 -8.62 -4.63 -19.99
C ILE A 123 -10.11 -4.80 -20.26
N GLY A 124 -10.93 -3.81 -19.92
CA GLY A 124 -12.36 -3.88 -20.19
C GLY A 124 -13.22 -2.91 -19.41
N LYS A 125 -14.51 -3.22 -19.35
CA LYS A 125 -15.54 -2.47 -18.64
C LYS A 125 -16.27 -3.41 -17.69
N SER A 126 -16.82 -2.86 -16.62
CA SER A 126 -17.58 -3.61 -15.63
C SER A 126 -18.69 -2.76 -15.01
N ARG A 127 -19.43 -3.35 -14.07
CA ARG A 127 -20.42 -2.65 -13.24
C ARG A 127 -20.21 -3.04 -11.78
N VAL A 128 -20.04 -2.05 -10.91
CA VAL A 128 -19.80 -2.22 -9.45
C VAL A 128 -20.64 -1.20 -8.69
N ALA A 129 -21.27 -1.58 -7.57
CA ALA A 129 -22.17 -0.72 -6.79
C ALA A 129 -23.27 -0.03 -7.64
N GLY A 130 -23.70 -0.69 -8.73
CA GLY A 130 -24.66 -0.13 -9.67
C GLY A 130 -24.10 0.85 -10.71
N ARG A 131 -22.81 1.18 -10.65
CA ARG A 131 -22.13 2.20 -11.45
C ARG A 131 -21.26 1.56 -12.55
N ASN A 132 -21.14 2.24 -13.69
CA ASN A 132 -20.29 1.79 -14.80
C ASN A 132 -18.82 2.05 -14.48
N ALA A 133 -17.96 1.07 -14.71
CA ALA A 133 -16.53 1.16 -14.39
C ALA A 133 -15.63 0.71 -15.55
N VAL A 134 -14.40 1.21 -15.55
CA VAL A 134 -13.31 0.74 -16.41
C VAL A 134 -12.37 -0.14 -15.59
N ILE A 135 -11.93 -1.25 -16.17
CA ILE A 135 -11.02 -2.19 -15.51
C ILE A 135 -9.58 -1.85 -15.93
N VAL A 136 -8.76 -1.48 -14.95
CA VAL A 136 -7.34 -1.16 -15.10
C VAL A 136 -6.52 -2.18 -14.31
N THR A 137 -5.57 -2.83 -14.97
CA THR A 137 -4.64 -3.77 -14.31
C THR A 137 -3.26 -3.17 -14.17
N LEU A 138 -2.61 -3.46 -13.05
CA LEU A 138 -1.19 -3.21 -12.78
C LEU A 138 -0.51 -4.55 -12.57
N THR A 139 0.04 -5.12 -13.65
CA THR A 139 0.68 -6.45 -13.61
C THR A 139 2.18 -6.29 -13.34
N PRO A 140 2.76 -6.92 -12.31
CA PRO A 140 4.18 -6.80 -12.02
C PRO A 140 5.07 -7.28 -13.18
N ARG A 141 6.15 -6.53 -13.47
CA ARG A 141 7.20 -6.95 -14.43
C ARG A 141 8.23 -7.90 -13.81
N ASP A 142 8.17 -8.09 -12.49
CA ASP A 142 9.07 -8.92 -11.71
C ASP A 142 8.29 -9.71 -10.64
N PRO A 143 8.83 -10.79 -10.07
CA PRO A 143 8.12 -11.60 -9.09
C PRO A 143 8.18 -11.00 -7.67
N TYR A 144 8.60 -9.75 -7.50
CA TYR A 144 8.91 -9.20 -6.19
C TYR A 144 7.75 -8.43 -5.54
N ARG A 145 6.62 -8.31 -6.23
CA ARG A 145 5.44 -7.54 -5.81
C ARG A 145 4.16 -8.18 -6.33
N TYR A 146 3.03 -7.80 -5.73
CA TYR A 146 1.71 -8.27 -6.12
C TYR A 146 1.09 -7.42 -7.24
N GLY A 147 0.16 -8.00 -7.99
CA GLY A 147 -0.59 -7.31 -9.03
C GLY A 147 -1.93 -6.76 -8.55
N PHE A 148 -2.44 -5.74 -9.23
CA PHE A 148 -3.72 -5.13 -8.91
C PHE A 148 -4.69 -5.18 -10.10
N GLU A 149 -5.96 -5.43 -9.82
CA GLU A 149 -7.08 -5.16 -10.73
C GLU A 149 -8.00 -4.10 -10.10
N LEU A 150 -8.08 -2.95 -10.74
CA LEU A 150 -8.84 -1.79 -10.28
C LEU A 150 -10.06 -1.58 -11.17
N HIS A 151 -11.23 -1.40 -10.57
CA HIS A 151 -12.46 -1.02 -11.25
C HIS A 151 -12.75 0.44 -10.93
N LEU A 152 -12.44 1.32 -11.87
CA LEU A 152 -12.53 2.77 -11.66
C LEU A 152 -13.87 3.28 -12.19
N ASP A 153 -14.59 4.03 -11.35
CA ASP A 153 -15.86 4.66 -11.72
C ASP A 153 -15.68 5.52 -12.98
N ARG A 154 -16.54 5.31 -13.98
CA ARG A 154 -16.34 5.96 -15.28
C ARG A 154 -16.47 7.49 -15.18
N GLU A 155 -17.34 7.96 -14.30
CA GLU A 155 -17.66 9.38 -14.12
C GLU A 155 -16.59 10.07 -13.26
N THR A 156 -16.26 9.49 -12.11
CA THR A 156 -15.43 10.14 -11.09
C THR A 156 -13.99 9.63 -11.00
N ALA A 157 -13.68 8.50 -11.63
CA ALA A 157 -12.44 7.74 -11.48
C ALA A 157 -12.15 7.21 -10.06
N LEU A 158 -13.11 7.28 -9.13
CA LEU A 158 -12.99 6.66 -7.81
C LEU A 158 -12.87 5.13 -7.94
N PRO A 159 -12.08 4.47 -7.08
CA PRO A 159 -11.90 3.02 -7.13
C PRO A 159 -13.14 2.33 -6.53
N LEU A 160 -13.98 1.73 -7.38
CA LEU A 160 -15.18 1.00 -6.95
C LEU A 160 -14.86 -0.40 -6.42
N LYS A 161 -13.81 -1.03 -6.97
CA LYS A 161 -13.30 -2.34 -6.56
C LYS A 161 -11.80 -2.37 -6.77
N SER A 162 -11.07 -2.94 -5.81
CA SER A 162 -9.64 -3.23 -5.91
C SER A 162 -9.43 -4.69 -5.53
N LEU A 163 -8.73 -5.44 -6.39
CA LEU A 163 -8.33 -6.81 -6.14
C LEU A 163 -6.81 -6.86 -6.10
N LEU A 164 -6.26 -7.42 -5.02
CA LEU A 164 -4.83 -7.71 -4.89
C LEU A 164 -4.59 -9.17 -5.24
N LEU A 165 -3.70 -9.41 -6.20
CA LEU A 165 -3.48 -10.71 -6.82
C LEU A 165 -2.03 -11.16 -6.62
N ASN A 166 -1.84 -12.44 -6.29
CA ASN A 166 -0.49 -13.02 -6.28
C ASN A 166 0.02 -13.35 -7.70
N ASP A 167 1.23 -13.86 -7.78
CA ASP A 167 1.92 -14.30 -9.01
C ASP A 167 1.16 -15.38 -9.80
N LYS A 168 0.26 -16.11 -9.14
CA LYS A 168 -0.62 -17.13 -9.74
C LYS A 168 -2.02 -16.59 -10.09
N GLY A 169 -2.25 -15.29 -9.95
CA GLY A 169 -3.56 -14.66 -10.15
C GLY A 169 -4.60 -14.99 -9.07
N GLN A 170 -4.18 -15.54 -7.93
CA GLN A 170 -5.07 -15.83 -6.81
C GLN A 170 -5.34 -14.56 -6.00
N LEU A 171 -6.59 -14.38 -5.59
CA LEU A 171 -7.04 -13.24 -4.80
C LEU A 171 -6.49 -13.31 -3.37
N LEU A 172 -5.73 -12.28 -2.98
CA LEU A 172 -5.21 -12.10 -1.61
C LEU A 172 -6.10 -11.17 -0.77
N GLU A 173 -6.63 -10.15 -1.42
CA GLU A 173 -7.45 -9.09 -0.81
C GLU A 173 -8.46 -8.55 -1.82
N ARG A 174 -9.66 -8.25 -1.34
CA ARG A 174 -10.70 -7.53 -2.07
C ARG A 174 -11.18 -6.34 -1.25
N PHE A 175 -11.14 -5.17 -1.87
CA PHE A 175 -11.94 -4.02 -1.49
C PHE A 175 -13.05 -3.83 -2.52
N GLN A 176 -14.29 -3.61 -2.10
CA GLN A 176 -15.40 -3.38 -3.03
C GLN A 176 -16.52 -2.53 -2.42
N PHE A 177 -16.89 -1.43 -3.08
CA PHE A 177 -18.11 -0.71 -2.73
C PHE A 177 -19.36 -1.56 -3.01
N THR A 178 -20.27 -1.59 -2.04
CA THR A 178 -21.64 -2.10 -2.21
C THR A 178 -22.60 -0.96 -2.55
N GLN A 179 -22.31 0.25 -2.05
CA GLN A 179 -23.03 1.48 -2.36
C GLN A 179 -22.05 2.67 -2.41
N LEU A 180 -22.21 3.55 -3.39
CA LEU A 180 -21.45 4.81 -3.49
C LEU A 180 -22.37 5.94 -3.97
N ASN A 181 -22.43 7.01 -3.19
CA ASN A 181 -23.12 8.25 -3.51
C ASN A 181 -22.11 9.39 -3.63
N THR A 182 -22.01 9.96 -4.82
CA THR A 182 -21.11 11.07 -5.17
C THR A 182 -21.87 12.39 -5.38
N SER A 183 -23.20 12.39 -5.26
CA SER A 183 -24.06 13.57 -5.44
C SER A 183 -24.30 14.30 -4.12
N ASP A 184 -24.38 13.56 -3.02
CA ASP A 184 -24.61 14.12 -1.70
C ASP A 184 -23.28 14.33 -0.96
N VAL A 185 -22.92 15.60 -0.76
CA VAL A 185 -21.73 15.98 0.01
C VAL A 185 -21.95 15.67 1.49
N PRO A 186 -21.07 14.92 2.17
CA PRO A 186 -21.23 14.60 3.58
C PRO A 186 -21.36 15.85 4.47
N GLY A 187 -22.38 15.88 5.31
CA GLY A 187 -22.59 16.96 6.28
C GLY A 187 -21.62 16.89 7.47
N GLU A 188 -21.49 17.98 8.22
CA GLU A 188 -20.57 18.02 9.38
C GLU A 188 -20.84 16.93 10.41
N ARG A 189 -22.13 16.64 10.69
CA ARG A 189 -22.54 15.58 11.62
C ARG A 189 -22.05 14.19 11.22
N GLN A 190 -21.92 13.91 9.92
CA GLN A 190 -21.46 12.60 9.44
C GLN A 190 -19.94 12.45 9.60
N LEU A 191 -19.19 13.55 9.58
CA LEU A 191 -17.73 13.59 9.74
C LEU A 191 -17.29 13.76 11.20
N GLN A 192 -18.23 13.91 12.14
CA GLN A 192 -17.90 13.99 13.57
C GLN A 192 -17.51 12.59 14.08
N PRO A 193 -16.35 12.46 14.75
CA PRO A 193 -15.96 11.21 15.39
C PRO A 193 -16.91 10.84 16.53
N SER A 194 -17.01 9.54 16.82
CA SER A 194 -17.65 9.06 18.04
C SER A 194 -16.79 9.35 19.28
N ASN A 195 -17.38 9.22 20.47
CA ASN A 195 -16.68 9.39 21.75
C ASN A 195 -15.56 8.36 21.98
N ASP A 196 -15.60 7.24 21.27
CA ASP A 196 -14.61 6.16 21.36
C ASP A 196 -13.38 6.41 20.49
N CYS A 197 -13.45 7.35 19.54
CA CYS A 197 -12.33 7.78 18.72
C CYS A 197 -11.38 8.66 19.55
N LYS A 198 -10.27 8.08 20.00
CA LYS A 198 -9.29 8.79 20.83
C LYS A 198 -8.31 9.55 19.95
N PRO A 199 -7.98 10.82 20.28
CA PRO A 199 -7.00 11.58 19.54
C PRO A 199 -5.65 10.89 19.46
N VAL A 200 -5.03 10.92 18.28
CA VAL A 200 -3.65 10.46 18.10
C VAL A 200 -2.73 11.63 18.43
N VAL A 201 -2.05 11.54 19.57
CA VAL A 201 -1.00 12.51 19.91
C VAL A 201 0.20 12.21 19.02
N LEU A 202 0.49 13.10 18.08
CA LEU A 202 1.75 13.09 17.35
C LEU A 202 2.86 13.33 18.38
N ALA A 203 3.67 12.31 18.66
CA ALA A 203 4.98 12.56 19.23
C ALA A 203 5.69 13.47 18.22
N SER A 204 5.95 14.71 18.61
CA SER A 204 6.71 15.64 17.77
C SER A 204 8.04 14.97 17.46
N ASN A 205 8.29 14.65 16.19
CA ASN A 205 9.58 14.15 15.69
C ASN A 205 10.63 15.26 15.72
N ASN A 206 10.86 15.81 16.92
CA ASN A 206 12.02 16.63 17.25
C ASN A 206 13.02 15.82 18.09
N THR A 207 13.07 14.50 17.91
CA THR A 207 14.32 13.79 18.19
C THR A 207 15.25 14.07 17.02
N PRO A 208 16.43 14.65 17.25
CA PRO A 208 17.43 14.83 16.21
C PRO A 208 17.65 13.52 15.48
N GLN A 209 17.97 13.59 14.18
CA GLN A 209 18.78 12.57 13.52
C GLN A 209 20.16 12.55 14.20
N ASP A 210 20.23 12.15 15.47
CA ASP A 210 21.48 11.91 16.14
C ASP A 210 21.98 10.57 15.63
N GLY A 211 22.99 10.65 14.78
CA GLY A 211 23.77 9.53 14.27
C GLY A 211 24.55 8.85 15.40
N GLY A 212 23.84 8.12 16.26
CA GLY A 212 24.40 7.27 17.29
C GLY A 212 23.98 5.83 17.08
N ALA A 213 24.94 5.01 16.67
CA ALA A 213 24.92 3.54 16.57
C ALA A 213 24.17 2.92 15.36
N GLN A 214 24.97 2.59 14.34
CA GLN A 214 24.70 1.68 13.22
C GLN A 214 23.70 2.18 12.15
N ALA A 215 24.24 2.68 11.02
CA ALA A 215 23.43 2.87 9.82
C ALA A 215 23.07 1.49 9.24
N TRP A 216 21.79 1.13 9.34
CA TRP A 216 21.28 -0.07 8.73
C TRP A 216 20.90 0.20 7.27
N HIS A 217 21.24 -0.73 6.38
CA HIS A 217 20.83 -0.67 4.99
C HIS A 217 20.53 -2.06 4.44
N LEU A 218 19.94 -2.09 3.25
CA LEU A 218 19.67 -3.31 2.50
C LEU A 218 20.65 -3.39 1.33
N ASP A 219 21.43 -4.48 1.26
CA ASP A 219 22.32 -4.78 0.12
C ASP A 219 21.52 -5.12 -1.14
N TRP A 220 20.32 -5.65 -0.95
CA TRP A 220 19.41 -6.00 -2.03
C TRP A 220 18.04 -5.41 -1.78
N LEU A 221 17.49 -4.81 -2.83
CA LEU A 221 16.17 -4.23 -2.82
C LEU A 221 15.52 -4.52 -4.17
N PRO A 222 14.22 -4.88 -4.22
CA PRO A 222 13.54 -5.00 -5.49
C PRO A 222 13.59 -3.66 -6.26
N PRO A 223 13.72 -3.67 -7.59
CA PRO A 223 13.80 -2.45 -8.38
C PRO A 223 12.64 -1.50 -8.07
N GLY A 224 12.92 -0.21 -7.91
CA GLY A 224 11.89 0.81 -7.70
C GLY A 224 11.48 1.06 -6.24
N PHE A 225 11.75 0.15 -5.32
CA PHE A 225 11.58 0.45 -3.89
C PHE A 225 12.61 1.47 -3.43
N GLN A 226 12.21 2.35 -2.53
CA GLN A 226 13.05 3.40 -1.94
C GLN A 226 12.73 3.57 -0.47
N LEU A 227 13.73 3.95 0.34
CA LEU A 227 13.53 4.25 1.76
C LEU A 227 12.65 5.51 1.88
N SER A 228 11.48 5.38 2.51
CA SER A 228 10.53 6.46 2.73
C SER A 228 10.60 7.03 4.14
N ARG A 229 10.89 6.20 5.15
CA ARG A 229 11.01 6.60 6.55
C ARG A 229 12.04 5.72 7.27
N SER A 230 12.76 6.33 8.20
CA SER A 230 13.62 5.64 9.17
C SER A 230 13.29 6.19 10.56
N SER A 231 13.16 5.31 11.54
CA SER A 231 12.92 5.69 12.92
C SER A 231 13.62 4.73 13.89
N VAL A 232 13.89 5.23 15.09
CA VAL A 232 14.42 4.44 16.20
C VAL A 232 13.46 4.59 17.36
N ARG A 233 12.93 3.47 17.83
CA ARG A 233 12.00 3.44 18.97
C ARG A 233 12.64 2.67 20.10
N LYS A 234 12.68 3.29 21.28
CA LYS A 234 13.01 2.58 22.51
C LYS A 234 11.71 2.14 23.19
N ASP A 235 11.56 0.85 23.42
CA ASP A 235 10.44 0.32 24.17
C ASP A 235 10.54 0.81 25.63
N ALA A 236 9.43 1.32 26.17
CA ALA A 236 9.43 1.97 27.47
C ALA A 236 9.55 0.97 28.64
N GLN A 237 9.15 -0.29 28.43
CA GLN A 237 9.13 -1.32 29.47
C GLN A 237 10.38 -2.19 29.44
N THR A 238 10.77 -2.64 28.25
CA THR A 238 11.91 -3.54 28.03
C THR A 238 13.21 -2.79 27.78
N HIS A 239 13.14 -1.48 27.52
CA HIS A 239 14.28 -0.65 27.11
C HIS A 239 15.00 -1.10 25.82
N VAL A 240 14.45 -2.08 25.11
CA VAL A 240 14.93 -2.56 23.83
C VAL A 240 14.83 -1.45 22.80
N VAL A 241 15.89 -1.24 22.03
CA VAL A 241 15.94 -0.28 20.94
C VAL A 241 15.61 -1.02 19.65
N VAL A 242 14.54 -0.59 18.97
CA VAL A 242 14.07 -1.13 17.70
C VAL A 242 14.33 -0.10 16.61
N ASN A 243 15.11 -0.47 15.60
CA ASN A 243 15.24 0.33 14.38
C ASN A 243 14.15 -0.09 13.39
N SER A 244 13.54 0.89 12.71
CA SER A 244 12.47 0.69 11.74
C SER A 244 12.84 1.41 10.44
N LEU A 245 12.86 0.67 9.33
CA LEU A 245 13.10 1.17 7.98
C LEU A 245 11.89 0.85 7.10
N MET A 246 11.23 1.88 6.56
CA MET A 246 10.06 1.72 5.69
C MET A 246 10.44 1.98 4.24
N TYR A 247 10.05 1.07 3.35
CA TYR A 247 10.30 1.15 1.92
C TYR A 247 8.99 1.11 1.13
N GLU A 248 8.95 1.81 0.00
CA GLU A 248 7.81 1.80 -0.92
C GLU A 248 8.26 1.91 -2.38
N ASP A 249 7.48 1.34 -3.31
CA ASP A 249 7.70 1.47 -4.77
C ASP A 249 6.69 2.41 -5.45
N GLY A 250 5.85 3.07 -4.66
CA GLY A 250 4.72 3.89 -5.12
C GLY A 250 3.36 3.19 -5.02
N LEU A 251 3.33 1.87 -4.79
CA LEU A 251 2.11 1.08 -4.62
C LEU A 251 2.21 0.12 -3.44
N ALA A 252 3.20 -0.79 -3.46
CA ALA A 252 3.50 -1.73 -2.40
C ALA A 252 4.44 -1.12 -1.36
N ARG A 253 4.33 -1.60 -0.11
CA ARG A 253 5.11 -1.13 1.03
C ARG A 253 5.59 -2.31 1.86
N PHE A 254 6.74 -2.13 2.50
CA PHE A 254 7.19 -3.00 3.57
C PHE A 254 8.03 -2.23 4.57
N SER A 255 8.08 -2.73 5.80
CA SER A 255 8.94 -2.25 6.87
C SER A 255 9.90 -3.34 7.30
N VAL A 256 11.11 -2.93 7.67
CA VAL A 256 12.13 -3.77 8.28
C VAL A 256 12.32 -3.31 9.70
N PHE A 257 12.10 -4.21 10.66
CA PHE A 257 12.32 -3.99 12.08
C PHE A 257 13.56 -4.74 12.51
N LEU A 258 14.41 -4.09 13.29
CA LEU A 258 15.69 -4.62 13.76
C LEU A 258 15.75 -4.50 15.27
N GLU A 259 15.79 -5.66 15.92
CA GLU A 259 15.74 -5.80 17.38
C GLU A 259 16.93 -6.63 17.86
N PRO A 260 17.65 -6.23 18.91
CA PRO A 260 18.66 -7.07 19.52
C PRO A 260 18.03 -8.34 20.14
N LEU A 261 18.76 -9.45 20.05
CA LEU A 261 18.36 -10.71 20.67
C LEU A 261 19.09 -10.90 22.01
N ASP A 262 18.35 -10.88 23.12
CA ASP A 262 18.87 -11.16 24.46
C ASP A 262 18.74 -12.67 24.77
N ASP A 263 19.71 -13.50 24.37
CA ASP A 263 19.90 -14.95 24.67
C ASP A 263 18.68 -15.90 24.57
N ALA A 264 17.50 -15.36 24.22
CA ALA A 264 16.26 -16.07 24.11
C ALA A 264 16.22 -16.75 22.75
N THR A 265 15.76 -18.00 22.75
CA THR A 265 15.47 -18.74 21.53
C THR A 265 14.27 -18.15 20.80
N VAL A 266 14.45 -17.01 20.14
CA VAL A 266 13.42 -16.42 19.27
C VAL A 266 13.46 -17.17 17.95
N ASN A 267 12.38 -17.89 17.64
CA ASN A 267 12.31 -18.69 16.42
C ASN A 267 12.15 -17.80 15.19
N GLU A 268 12.88 -18.14 14.14
CA GLU A 268 12.60 -17.59 12.81
C GLU A 268 11.15 -17.89 12.46
N THR A 269 10.47 -16.89 11.93
CA THR A 269 9.02 -16.95 11.71
C THR A 269 8.70 -16.61 10.27
N ARG A 270 7.73 -17.32 9.71
CA ARG A 270 7.15 -17.08 8.40
C ARG A 270 5.64 -17.14 8.53
N VAL A 271 5.00 -15.98 8.51
CA VAL A 271 3.54 -15.87 8.65
C VAL A 271 3.01 -15.02 7.51
N GLN A 272 1.82 -15.37 7.02
CA GLN A 272 1.09 -14.60 6.02
C GLN A 272 -0.35 -14.42 6.48
N LEU A 273 -0.80 -13.17 6.53
CA LEU A 273 -2.15 -12.78 6.89
C LEU A 273 -2.78 -12.01 5.72
N GLY A 274 -3.48 -12.73 4.84
CA GLY A 274 -3.98 -12.16 3.58
C GLY A 274 -2.80 -11.69 2.71
N PRO A 275 -2.74 -10.40 2.33
CA PRO A 275 -1.63 -9.88 1.53
C PRO A 275 -0.39 -9.53 2.35
N THR A 276 -0.50 -9.33 3.65
CA THR A 276 0.63 -8.92 4.49
C THR A 276 1.42 -10.15 4.94
N VAL A 277 2.71 -10.18 4.62
CA VAL A 277 3.66 -11.20 5.11
C VAL A 277 4.47 -10.65 6.28
N ALA A 278 4.88 -11.54 7.18
CA ALA A 278 5.84 -11.26 8.24
C ALA A 278 6.92 -12.36 8.23
N VAL A 279 8.17 -11.97 8.00
CA VAL A 279 9.32 -12.86 7.94
C VAL A 279 10.39 -12.38 8.90
N SER A 280 10.76 -13.22 9.85
CA SER A 280 11.81 -12.93 10.84
C SER A 280 13.02 -13.82 10.62
N ARG A 281 14.20 -13.23 10.47
CA ARG A 281 15.49 -13.91 10.29
C ARG A 281 16.51 -13.42 11.30
N ARG A 282 17.30 -14.34 11.82
CA ARG A 282 18.44 -13.98 12.68
C ARG A 282 19.57 -13.45 11.81
N LEU A 283 20.24 -12.42 12.32
CA LEU A 283 21.40 -11.80 11.71
C LEU A 283 22.54 -11.78 12.71
N ASP A 284 23.68 -12.34 12.32
CA ASP A 284 24.92 -12.19 13.08
C ASP A 284 25.59 -10.88 12.65
N THR A 285 25.78 -9.96 13.60
CA THR A 285 26.45 -8.68 13.37
C THR A 285 27.67 -8.54 14.27
N PRO A 286 28.63 -7.65 13.94
CA PRO A 286 29.79 -7.42 14.80
C PRO A 286 29.44 -6.98 16.23
N GLU A 287 28.24 -6.44 16.43
CA GLU A 287 27.76 -5.87 17.70
C GLU A 287 26.84 -6.84 18.47
N GLY A 288 26.55 -8.01 17.89
CA GLY A 288 25.70 -9.04 18.50
C GLY A 288 24.69 -9.64 17.52
N GLN A 289 23.87 -10.56 18.03
CA GLN A 289 22.77 -11.15 17.26
C GLN A 289 21.58 -10.21 17.23
N MET A 290 21.04 -10.03 16.04
CA MET A 290 19.85 -9.21 15.79
C MET A 290 18.77 -10.06 15.14
N MET A 291 17.51 -9.70 15.36
CA MET A 291 16.37 -10.20 14.61
C MET A 291 15.95 -9.15 13.58
N ALA A 292 15.98 -9.52 12.30
CA ALA A 292 15.36 -8.73 11.24
C ALA A 292 13.98 -9.28 10.93
N THR A 293 12.96 -8.46 11.15
CA THR A 293 11.58 -8.78 10.81
C THR A 293 11.10 -7.88 9.68
N VAL A 294 10.79 -8.49 8.53
CA VAL A 294 10.22 -7.82 7.37
C VAL A 294 8.71 -8.02 7.38
N VAL A 295 7.95 -6.92 7.37
CA VAL A 295 6.49 -6.93 7.33
C VAL A 295 6.00 -6.09 6.15
N GLY A 296 5.12 -6.62 5.29
CA GLY A 296 4.55 -5.81 4.21
C GLY A 296 3.72 -6.57 3.20
N GLU A 297 3.11 -5.84 2.26
CA GLU A 297 2.28 -6.38 1.18
C GLU A 297 3.13 -6.78 -0.03
N ILE A 298 4.05 -7.73 0.19
CA ILE A 298 4.96 -8.28 -0.83
C ILE A 298 4.96 -9.82 -0.78
N PRO A 299 5.34 -10.53 -1.86
CA PRO A 299 5.52 -11.97 -1.85
C PRO A 299 6.47 -12.42 -0.75
N ILE A 300 6.17 -13.58 -0.14
CA ILE A 300 6.95 -14.10 1.00
C ILE A 300 8.44 -14.30 0.66
N GLY A 301 8.74 -14.78 -0.55
CA GLY A 301 10.13 -14.93 -1.02
C GLY A 301 10.88 -13.61 -1.16
N THR A 302 10.16 -12.50 -1.44
CA THR A 302 10.74 -11.15 -1.43
C THR A 302 11.10 -10.74 -0.03
N ALA A 303 10.20 -10.92 0.93
CA ALA A 303 10.45 -10.59 2.35
C ALA A 303 11.62 -11.39 2.92
N GLU A 304 11.74 -12.68 2.58
CA GLU A 304 12.89 -13.51 2.97
C GLU A 304 14.20 -12.97 2.42
N ARG A 305 14.23 -12.61 1.14
CA ARG A 305 15.44 -12.09 0.51
C ARG A 305 15.83 -10.73 1.07
N ILE A 306 14.85 -9.86 1.39
CA ILE A 306 15.08 -8.59 2.08
C ILE A 306 15.69 -8.84 3.46
N ALA A 307 15.10 -9.72 4.26
CA ALA A 307 15.56 -10.01 5.62
C ALA A 307 17.03 -10.46 5.64
N LEU A 308 17.44 -11.29 4.67
CA LEU A 308 18.82 -11.77 4.50
C LEU A 308 19.79 -10.71 3.94
N SER A 309 19.27 -9.60 3.42
CA SER A 309 20.07 -8.53 2.80
C SER A 309 20.40 -7.37 3.73
N VAL A 310 19.86 -7.39 4.96
CA VAL A 310 20.15 -6.36 5.96
C VAL A 310 21.62 -6.40 6.33
N ARG A 311 22.26 -5.22 6.35
CA ARG A 311 23.63 -5.03 6.80
C ARG A 311 23.73 -3.83 7.72
N SER A 312 24.75 -3.89 8.55
CA SER A 312 25.24 -2.75 9.31
C SER A 312 26.47 -2.14 8.65
N GLY A 313 26.52 -0.81 8.61
CA GLY A 313 27.68 -0.06 8.10
C GLY A 313 27.30 1.05 7.13
N ALA A 314 28.30 1.75 6.60
CA ALA A 314 28.06 2.75 5.57
C ALA A 314 27.61 2.07 4.26
N THR A 315 26.51 2.54 3.66
CA THR A 315 26.06 2.08 2.35
C THR A 315 27.21 2.17 1.34
N PRO A 316 27.59 1.08 0.66
CA PRO A 316 28.62 1.15 -0.38
C PRO A 316 28.18 2.16 -1.44
N SER A 317 29.05 3.11 -1.80
CA SER A 317 28.80 4.02 -2.90
C SER A 317 28.60 3.21 -4.18
N LYS A 318 27.46 3.38 -4.86
CA LYS A 318 27.27 2.85 -6.21
C LYS A 318 28.34 3.47 -7.11
N GLN A 319 29.29 2.66 -7.58
CA GLN A 319 30.12 2.98 -8.73
C GLN A 319 29.31 2.86 -10.02
#